data_AF-A0A6P0RXD6-F1
#
_entry.id   AF-A0A6P0RXD6-F1
#
_cell.length_a   1.000
_cell.length_b   1.000
_cell.length_c   1.000
_cell.angle_alpha   90.00
_cell.angle_beta   90.00
_cell.angle_gamma   90.00
#
_symmetry.space_group_name_H-M   'P 1'
#
loop_
_entity.id
_entity.type
_entity.pdbx_description
1 polymer ?
#
loop_
_entity_poly.entity_id
_entity_poly.type
_entity_poly.pdbx_seq_one_letter_code
_entity_poly.pdbx_strand_id
1 'polypeptide(L)'
;MNITKTIANRLFVGFTAFSLIVASSSKEVNAHIEIVGNGGSTGWNKTSSNSESACLDTAKQKMNTLVNQGEIQTLPNGNDWRWRKGNNVILNVVCSSSGDVRVDVICFNACARTITSDLRPKIDELMKW
;
A
#
# COMPACT_ATOMS: atom_id res chain seq x y z
N MET A 1 59.72 43.17 39.64
CA MET A 1 58.77 42.09 39.94
C MET A 1 57.37 42.55 39.58
N ASN A 2 56.81 42.03 38.49
CA ASN A 2 55.43 41.55 38.43
C ASN A 2 55.25 40.73 37.13
N ILE A 3 54.58 39.60 37.28
CA ILE A 3 54.52 38.46 36.36
C ILE A 3 53.10 38.39 35.81
N THR A 4 52.93 38.26 34.48
CA THR A 4 51.83 37.54 33.78
C THR A 4 52.10 37.73 32.28
N LYS A 5 52.48 36.75 31.43
CA LYS A 5 51.99 35.41 31.13
C LYS A 5 50.47 35.33 30.84
N THR A 6 50.17 35.17 29.53
CA THR A 6 49.50 33.95 28.99
C THR A 6 48.02 34.06 28.56
N ILE A 7 47.85 33.90 27.23
CA ILE A 7 46.83 33.12 26.48
C ILE A 7 45.48 33.77 26.08
N ALA A 8 45.35 33.80 24.74
CA ALA A 8 44.21 33.54 23.87
C ALA A 8 42.80 33.41 24.46
N ASN A 9 41.81 34.02 23.79
CA ASN A 9 40.95 33.20 22.93
C ASN A 9 40.14 34.08 21.97
N ARG A 10 40.08 33.63 20.72
CA ARG A 10 39.14 34.15 19.72
C ARG A 10 37.74 33.64 20.08
N LEU A 11 36.79 34.55 20.25
CA LEU A 11 35.37 34.19 20.27
C LEU A 11 34.63 35.15 19.32
N PHE A 12 34.56 34.77 18.05
CA PHE A 12 33.61 35.34 17.11
C PHE A 12 32.24 34.71 17.43
N VAL A 13 31.36 35.47 18.09
CA VAL A 13 29.96 35.13 18.23
C VAL A 13 29.18 36.10 17.37
N GLY A 14 28.66 35.61 16.25
CA GLY A 14 27.81 36.37 15.34
C GLY A 14 26.82 35.40 14.70
N PHE A 15 25.85 34.92 15.47
CA PHE A 15 24.72 34.17 14.96
C PHE A 15 23.83 35.13 14.17
N THR A 16 23.89 35.07 12.84
CA THR A 16 22.88 35.69 11.97
C THR A 16 21.59 34.90 12.12
N ALA A 17 20.59 35.51 12.75
CA ALA A 17 19.25 34.97 12.88
C ALA A 17 18.62 34.76 11.48
N PHE A 18 18.37 33.50 11.10
CA PHE A 18 17.46 33.18 10.02
C PHE A 18 16.04 33.25 10.59
N SER A 19 15.30 34.31 10.27
CA SER A 19 13.87 34.36 10.52
C SER A 19 13.16 33.42 9.54
N LEU A 20 12.72 32.26 10.04
CA LEU A 20 11.82 31.36 9.31
C LEU A 20 10.41 31.98 9.36
N ILE A 21 9.99 32.65 8.29
CA ILE A 21 8.58 33.01 8.10
C ILE A 21 7.88 31.74 7.61
N VAL A 22 7.29 30.99 8.54
CA VAL A 22 6.36 29.92 8.18
C VAL A 22 5.02 30.58 7.88
N ALA A 23 4.77 30.87 6.60
CA ALA A 23 3.42 31.14 6.14
C ALA A 23 2.62 29.84 6.29
N SER A 24 1.90 29.69 7.40
CA SER A 24 0.91 28.65 7.58
C SER A 24 -0.23 28.92 6.59
N SER A 25 -0.12 28.37 5.39
CA SER A 25 -1.29 28.13 4.56
C SER A 25 -2.10 27.07 5.29
N SER A 26 -3.06 27.52 6.11
CA SER A 26 -4.20 26.71 6.52
C SER A 26 -4.95 26.29 5.26
N LYS A 27 -4.41 25.27 4.58
CA LYS A 27 -5.25 24.41 3.74
C LYS A 27 -6.20 23.77 4.73
N GLU A 28 -7.43 24.25 4.71
CA GLU A 28 -8.57 23.55 5.28
C GLU A 28 -8.38 22.08 4.95
N VAL A 29 -8.04 21.30 5.99
CA VAL A 29 -8.11 19.86 5.92
C VAL A 29 -9.61 19.61 5.86
N ASN A 30 -10.14 19.68 4.65
CA ASN A 30 -11.44 19.16 4.34
C ASN A 30 -11.30 17.67 4.65
N ALA A 31 -11.58 17.30 5.90
CA ALA A 31 -11.84 15.94 6.29
C ALA A 31 -13.14 15.57 5.57
N HIS A 32 -13.02 15.37 4.26
CA HIS A 32 -13.92 14.52 3.54
C HIS A 32 -13.87 13.21 4.32
N ILE A 33 -14.96 12.95 5.02
CA ILE A 33 -15.33 11.61 5.42
C ILE A 33 -15.49 10.87 4.10
N GLU A 34 -14.37 10.39 3.54
CA GLU A 34 -14.39 9.49 2.41
C GLU A 34 -15.15 8.27 2.91
N ILE A 35 -16.34 8.03 2.38
CA ILE A 35 -17.14 6.85 2.72
C ILE A 35 -16.24 5.66 2.48
N VAL A 36 -15.84 5.05 3.57
CA VAL A 36 -14.80 4.04 3.56
C VAL A 36 -15.45 2.75 3.10
N GLY A 37 -15.07 2.29 1.91
CA GLY A 37 -15.62 1.06 1.37
C GLY A 37 -15.35 -0.09 2.34
N ASN A 38 -16.38 -0.88 2.64
CA ASN A 38 -16.16 -2.19 3.22
C ASN A 38 -15.33 -3.02 2.22
N GLY A 39 -14.48 -3.91 2.74
CA GLY A 39 -13.88 -4.96 1.93
C GLY A 39 -14.94 -5.63 1.04
N GLY A 40 -14.54 -6.12 -0.12
CA GLY A 40 -15.46 -6.61 -1.13
C GLY A 40 -14.87 -7.75 -1.95
N SER A 41 -15.43 -7.98 -3.12
CA SER A 41 -14.91 -8.96 -4.07
C SER A 41 -14.80 -8.32 -5.45
N THR A 42 -13.94 -8.85 -6.30
CA THR A 42 -13.97 -8.56 -7.75
C THR A 42 -15.23 -9.12 -8.41
N GLY A 43 -15.95 -10.02 -7.73
CA GLY A 43 -16.98 -10.84 -8.35
C GLY A 43 -16.36 -12.04 -9.07
N TRP A 44 -17.22 -12.97 -9.48
CA TRP A 44 -16.81 -14.16 -10.23
C TRP A 44 -16.56 -13.80 -11.70
N ASN A 45 -15.34 -14.02 -12.15
CA ASN A 45 -14.93 -13.93 -13.54
C ASN A 45 -14.83 -15.35 -14.11
N LYS A 46 -15.48 -15.56 -15.26
CA LYS A 46 -15.26 -16.78 -16.03
C LYS A 46 -13.85 -16.77 -16.59
N THR A 47 -13.17 -17.90 -16.51
CA THR A 47 -11.83 -18.03 -17.07
C THR A 47 -11.76 -19.14 -18.11
N SER A 48 -10.68 -19.17 -18.88
CA SER A 48 -10.38 -20.30 -19.75
C SER A 48 -10.04 -21.61 -19.01
N SER A 49 -9.94 -21.60 -17.68
CA SER A 49 -9.61 -22.77 -16.86
C SER A 49 -10.82 -23.66 -16.65
N ASN A 50 -10.60 -24.98 -16.56
CA ASN A 50 -11.64 -26.00 -16.35
C ASN A 50 -11.47 -26.78 -15.03
N SER A 51 -10.57 -26.34 -14.15
CA SER A 51 -10.34 -26.94 -12.84
C SER A 51 -9.86 -25.89 -11.84
N GLU A 52 -10.14 -26.14 -10.56
CA GLU A 52 -9.73 -25.26 -9.45
C GLU A 52 -8.21 -25.08 -9.39
N SER A 53 -7.44 -26.17 -9.58
CA SER A 53 -5.97 -26.11 -9.53
C SER A 53 -5.38 -25.27 -10.66
N ALA A 54 -5.86 -25.46 -11.91
CA ALA A 54 -5.38 -24.68 -13.05
C ALA A 54 -5.77 -23.20 -12.94
N CYS A 55 -6.97 -22.92 -12.42
CA CYS A 55 -7.39 -21.56 -12.08
C CYS A 55 -6.45 -20.95 -11.06
N LEU A 56 -6.13 -21.69 -9.99
CA LEU A 56 -5.32 -21.16 -8.91
C LEU A 56 -3.88 -20.87 -9.36
N ASP A 57 -3.27 -21.76 -10.15
CA ASP A 57 -1.92 -21.55 -10.68
C ASP A 57 -1.85 -20.33 -11.60
N THR A 58 -2.86 -20.17 -12.48
CA THR A 58 -2.94 -18.99 -13.36
C THR A 58 -3.18 -17.72 -12.56
N ALA A 59 -4.12 -17.74 -11.60
CA ALA A 59 -4.41 -16.60 -10.74
C ALA A 59 -3.19 -16.17 -9.92
N LYS A 60 -2.38 -17.13 -9.42
CA LYS A 60 -1.10 -16.85 -8.75
C LYS A 60 -0.12 -16.13 -9.68
N GLN A 61 0.06 -16.63 -10.91
CA GLN A 61 0.92 -15.98 -11.90
C GLN A 61 0.48 -14.55 -12.17
N LYS A 62 -0.82 -14.33 -12.34
CA LYS A 62 -1.40 -13.00 -12.48
C LYS A 62 -1.12 -12.12 -11.27
N MET A 63 -1.43 -12.57 -10.06
CA MET A 63 -1.18 -11.80 -8.83
C MET A 63 0.31 -11.47 -8.62
N ASN A 64 1.22 -12.35 -9.04
CA ASN A 64 2.66 -12.08 -8.98
C ASN A 64 3.08 -10.93 -9.90
N THR A 65 2.33 -10.62 -10.97
CA THR A 65 2.59 -9.40 -11.76
C THR A 65 2.39 -8.14 -10.91
N LEU A 66 1.40 -8.12 -10.02
CA LEU A 66 1.14 -7.01 -9.11
C LEU A 66 2.19 -6.94 -7.99
N VAL A 67 2.70 -8.10 -7.55
CA VAL A 67 3.86 -8.16 -6.63
C VAL A 67 5.08 -7.53 -7.28
N ASN A 68 5.41 -7.91 -8.51
CA ASN A 68 6.57 -7.41 -9.25
C ASN A 68 6.46 -5.90 -9.56
N GLN A 69 5.24 -5.37 -9.67
CA GLN A 69 4.98 -3.94 -9.82
C GLN A 69 5.05 -3.16 -8.49
N GLY A 70 5.27 -3.84 -7.35
CA GLY A 70 5.24 -3.22 -6.03
C GLY A 70 3.84 -2.80 -5.56
N GLU A 71 2.80 -3.24 -6.27
CA GLU A 71 1.42 -2.91 -5.93
C GLU A 71 1.00 -3.65 -4.68
N ILE A 72 1.31 -4.93 -4.57
CA ILE A 72 0.94 -5.78 -3.43
C ILE A 72 2.17 -6.52 -2.89
N GLN A 73 2.07 -7.14 -1.72
CA GLN A 73 3.14 -7.91 -1.11
C GLN A 73 2.71 -9.36 -0.87
N THR A 74 3.66 -10.28 -0.98
CA THR A 74 3.48 -11.64 -0.47
C THR A 74 3.38 -11.62 1.06
N LEU A 75 2.73 -12.64 1.62
CA LEU A 75 2.66 -12.86 3.05
C LEU A 75 3.83 -13.76 3.47
N PRO A 76 4.68 -13.34 4.42
CA PRO A 76 5.70 -14.21 4.99
C PRO A 76 5.03 -15.44 5.62
N ASN A 77 5.38 -16.63 5.16
CA ASN A 77 4.78 -17.91 5.60
C ASN A 77 3.27 -18.01 5.39
N GLY A 78 2.69 -17.19 4.52
CA GLY A 78 1.27 -17.25 4.18
C GLY A 78 0.97 -18.30 3.12
N ASN A 79 -0.31 -18.69 3.03
CA ASN A 79 -0.78 -19.49 1.90
C ASN A 79 -0.50 -18.76 0.58
N ASP A 80 -0.11 -19.50 -0.44
CA ASP A 80 0.29 -18.98 -1.75
C ASP A 80 -0.89 -18.42 -2.58
N TRP A 81 -2.11 -18.53 -2.09
CA TRP A 81 -3.32 -17.90 -2.61
C TRP A 81 -3.72 -16.60 -1.88
N ARG A 82 -2.83 -16.08 -1.03
CA ARG A 82 -3.05 -14.82 -0.29
C ARG A 82 -1.91 -13.83 -0.46
N TRP A 83 -2.29 -12.57 -0.59
CA TRP A 83 -1.39 -11.43 -0.63
C TRP A 83 -1.88 -10.35 0.32
N ARG A 84 -1.06 -9.35 0.55
CA ARG A 84 -1.44 -8.17 1.34
C ARG A 84 -1.16 -6.88 0.59
N LYS A 85 -1.83 -5.82 0.98
CA LYS A 85 -1.50 -4.44 0.61
C LYS A 85 -1.34 -3.63 1.89
N GLY A 86 -0.09 -3.28 2.21
CA GLY A 86 0.23 -2.65 3.48
C GLY A 86 -0.12 -3.57 4.66
N ASN A 87 -0.56 -2.99 5.78
CA ASN A 87 -0.80 -3.73 7.02
C ASN A 87 -2.29 -4.06 7.28
N ASN A 88 -3.20 -3.53 6.47
CA ASN A 88 -4.64 -3.56 6.78
C ASN A 88 -5.49 -4.29 5.73
N VAL A 89 -4.89 -4.76 4.63
CA VAL A 89 -5.62 -5.37 3.51
C VAL A 89 -5.02 -6.71 3.16
N ILE A 90 -5.89 -7.72 3.06
CA ILE A 90 -5.59 -9.06 2.57
C ILE A 90 -6.37 -9.28 1.28
N LEU A 91 -5.70 -9.85 0.29
CA LEU A 91 -6.26 -10.26 -0.98
C LEU A 91 -6.25 -11.78 -1.01
N ASN A 92 -7.42 -12.40 -1.15
CA ASN A 92 -7.57 -13.85 -1.15
C ASN A 92 -8.15 -14.29 -2.48
N VAL A 93 -7.37 -15.01 -3.28
CA VAL A 93 -7.86 -15.64 -4.50
C VAL A 93 -8.74 -16.83 -4.12
N VAL A 94 -9.89 -16.93 -4.79
CA VAL A 94 -10.81 -18.06 -4.67
C VAL A 94 -11.09 -18.56 -6.09
N CYS A 95 -10.85 -19.85 -6.31
CA CYS A 95 -11.19 -20.54 -7.54
C CYS A 95 -12.35 -21.50 -7.28
N SER A 96 -13.30 -21.60 -8.21
CA SER A 96 -14.35 -22.60 -8.17
C SER A 96 -13.87 -23.93 -8.78
N SER A 97 -14.62 -25.00 -8.55
CA SER A 97 -14.39 -26.29 -9.21
C SER A 97 -14.55 -26.21 -10.74
N SER A 98 -15.35 -25.27 -11.26
CA SER A 98 -15.49 -24.97 -12.68
C SER A 98 -14.33 -24.18 -13.28
N GLY A 99 -13.40 -23.67 -12.45
CA GLY A 99 -12.29 -22.82 -12.88
C GLY A 99 -12.61 -21.33 -12.97
N ASP A 100 -13.78 -20.89 -12.49
CA ASP A 100 -14.10 -19.48 -12.34
C ASP A 100 -13.28 -18.89 -11.18
N VAL A 101 -12.92 -17.61 -11.28
CA VAL A 101 -12.05 -16.94 -10.30
C VAL A 101 -12.73 -15.73 -9.69
N ARG A 102 -12.48 -15.49 -8.40
CA ARG A 102 -12.73 -14.18 -7.77
C ARG A 102 -11.59 -13.84 -6.81
N VAL A 103 -11.41 -12.56 -6.55
CA VAL A 103 -10.49 -12.09 -5.50
C VAL A 103 -11.26 -11.34 -4.44
N ASP A 104 -11.20 -11.87 -3.22
CA ASP A 104 -11.80 -11.25 -2.06
C ASP A 104 -10.79 -10.26 -1.45
N VAL A 105 -11.24 -9.02 -1.28
CA VAL A 105 -10.49 -7.91 -0.71
C VAL A 105 -10.97 -7.70 0.72
N ILE A 106 -10.19 -8.20 1.67
CA ILE A 106 -10.51 -8.17 3.09
C ILE A 106 -9.73 -7.03 3.73
N CYS A 107 -10.43 -6.02 4.25
CA CYS A 107 -9.82 -4.95 5.01
C CYS A 107 -10.12 -5.13 6.50
N PHE A 108 -9.08 -5.15 7.33
CA PHE A 108 -9.23 -5.25 8.80
C PHE A 108 -9.75 -3.96 9.42
N ASN A 109 -9.61 -2.87 8.70
CA ASN A 109 -10.25 -1.59 8.94
C ASN A 109 -10.98 -1.18 7.67
N ALA A 110 -11.55 0.01 7.72
CA ALA A 110 -12.09 0.72 6.60
C ALA A 110 -11.10 0.73 5.40
N CYS A 111 -11.49 0.24 4.21
CA CYS A 111 -10.58 0.19 3.05
C CYS A 111 -10.27 1.60 2.54
N ALA A 112 -8.97 1.92 2.40
CA ALA A 112 -8.56 3.15 1.75
C ALA A 112 -9.09 3.22 0.31
N ARG A 113 -9.40 4.43 -0.17
CA ARG A 113 -9.90 4.66 -1.53
C ARG A 113 -8.99 4.11 -2.62
N THR A 114 -7.68 4.15 -2.40
CA THR A 114 -6.68 3.56 -3.31
C THR A 114 -6.86 2.05 -3.51
N ILE A 115 -7.46 1.35 -2.53
CA ILE A 115 -7.78 -0.07 -2.63
C ILE A 115 -9.04 -0.28 -3.47
N THR A 116 -10.08 0.49 -3.21
CA THR A 116 -11.42 0.28 -3.79
C THR A 116 -11.55 0.87 -5.19
N SER A 117 -10.89 2.00 -5.47
CA SER A 117 -10.94 2.72 -6.74
C SER A 117 -9.81 2.37 -7.70
N ASP A 118 -8.63 1.95 -7.21
CA ASP A 118 -7.47 1.70 -8.08
C ASP A 118 -7.10 0.21 -8.13
N LEU A 119 -6.80 -0.38 -6.97
CA LEU A 119 -6.29 -1.75 -6.92
C LEU A 119 -7.36 -2.80 -7.29
N ARG A 120 -8.57 -2.71 -6.74
CA ARG A 120 -9.62 -3.70 -7.00
C ARG A 120 -10.03 -3.79 -8.49
N PRO A 121 -10.27 -2.68 -9.20
CA PRO A 121 -10.53 -2.74 -10.65
C PRO A 121 -9.36 -3.32 -11.44
N LYS A 122 -8.11 -3.00 -11.05
CA LYS A 122 -6.92 -3.57 -11.68
C LYS A 122 -6.83 -5.08 -11.48
N ILE A 123 -7.16 -5.58 -10.28
CA ILE A 123 -7.25 -7.01 -10.00
C ILE A 123 -8.39 -7.63 -10.82
N ASP A 124 -9.58 -7.03 -10.83
CA ASP A 124 -10.73 -7.55 -11.60
C ASP A 124 -10.40 -7.72 -13.09
N GLU A 125 -9.78 -6.70 -13.70
CA GLU A 125 -9.38 -6.75 -15.10
C GLU A 125 -8.30 -7.79 -15.36
N LEU A 126 -7.34 -7.90 -14.45
CA LEU A 126 -6.32 -8.94 -14.50
C LEU A 126 -6.93 -10.34 -14.36
N MET A 127 -8.16 -10.45 -13.86
CA MET A 127 -8.90 -11.69 -13.60
C MET A 127 -9.79 -12.18 -14.74
N LYS A 128 -9.79 -11.47 -15.87
CA LYS A 128 -10.52 -11.81 -17.10
C LYS A 128 -9.56 -12.40 -18.14
N TRP A 129 -9.38 -13.73 -18.14
CA TRP A 129 -8.49 -14.44 -19.08
C TRP A 129 -9.12 -15.71 -19.66
#